data_AF-L8TKP1-F1
#
_entry.id   AF-L8TKP1-F1
#
_cell.length_a   1.000
_cell.length_b   1.000
_cell.length_c   1.000
_cell.angle_alpha   90.00
_cell.angle_beta   90.00
_cell.angle_gamma   90.00
#
_symmetry.space_group_name_H-M   'P 1'
#
loop_
_entity.id
_entity.type
_entity.pdbx_description
1 polymer ?
#
loop_
_entity_poly.entity_id
_entity_poly.type
_entity_poly.pdbx_seq_one_letter_code
_entity_poly.pdbx_strand_id
1 'polypeptide(L)'
;MSWYVQHPFSTDADEVLAGLKLFFRFYPEIGENRSIAALDPAEVAARLASLIIHTVHEGVMATYSLMQFMRFLEDSGLWSGNPESYRAVTGVLTDIICLDMRARVSGGTETAAMVTAAPAN
;
A
#
# COMPACT_ATOMS: atom_id res chain seq x y z
N MET A 1 14.89 4.89 15.15
CA MET A 1 15.46 4.13 14.02
C MET A 1 14.30 3.35 13.41
N SER A 2 13.81 3.74 12.23
CA SER A 2 12.53 3.23 11.72
C SER A 2 12.67 1.78 11.25
N TRP A 3 11.61 0.98 11.45
CA TRP A 3 11.51 -0.37 10.91
C TRP A 3 11.88 -0.43 9.41
N TYR A 4 11.54 0.61 8.64
CA TYR A 4 11.84 0.74 7.20
C TYR A 4 13.30 1.05 6.85
N VAL A 5 14.04 1.76 7.71
CA VAL A 5 15.51 1.88 7.56
C VAL A 5 16.18 0.53 7.86
N GLN A 6 15.50 -0.34 8.61
CA GLN A 6 15.95 -1.70 8.91
C GLN A 6 15.38 -2.78 7.96
N HIS A 7 14.30 -2.48 7.22
CA HIS A 7 13.57 -3.38 6.31
C HIS A 7 13.25 -2.61 5.02
N PRO A 8 14.21 -2.51 4.06
CA PRO A 8 13.89 -2.06 2.71
C PRO A 8 12.76 -2.92 2.14
N PHE A 9 11.95 -2.38 1.23
CA PHE A 9 10.86 -3.10 0.56
C PHE A 9 11.21 -4.56 0.36
N SER A 10 10.47 -5.44 1.03
CA SER A 10 10.79 -6.85 0.94
C SER A 10 10.47 -7.31 -0.47
N THR A 11 11.52 -7.66 -1.20
CA THR A 11 11.42 -8.47 -2.42
C THR A 11 11.22 -9.94 -2.05
N ASP A 12 11.10 -10.26 -0.77
CA ASP A 12 10.75 -11.58 -0.29
C ASP A 12 9.34 -11.94 -0.79
N ALA A 13 9.28 -13.04 -1.53
CA ALA A 13 8.05 -13.52 -2.13
C ALA A 13 7.00 -13.89 -1.07
N ASP A 14 7.40 -14.34 0.12
CA ASP A 14 6.49 -14.73 1.19
C ASP A 14 5.82 -13.50 1.82
N GLU A 15 6.56 -12.40 2.00
CA GLU A 15 5.98 -11.14 2.48
C GLU A 15 5.04 -10.52 1.45
N VAL A 16 5.43 -10.51 0.17
CA VAL A 16 4.56 -10.03 -0.92
C VAL A 16 3.28 -10.87 -0.96
N LEU A 17 3.41 -12.20 -0.91
CA LEU A 17 2.28 -13.12 -0.92
C LEU A 17 1.39 -12.96 0.32
N ALA A 18 1.95 -12.72 1.50
CA ALA A 18 1.17 -12.45 2.71
C ALA A 18 0.34 -11.17 2.58
N GLY A 19 0.92 -10.09 2.05
CA GLY A 19 0.20 -8.84 1.77
C GLY A 19 -0.90 -9.00 0.72
N LEU A 20 -0.64 -9.76 -0.34
CA LEU A 20 -1.64 -10.09 -1.35
C LEU A 20 -2.78 -10.93 -0.78
N LYS A 21 -2.47 -11.98 0.00
CA LYS A 21 -3.48 -12.80 0.69
C LYS A 21 -4.36 -11.95 1.58
N LEU A 22 -3.77 -10.99 2.30
CA LEU A 22 -4.53 -10.09 3.16
C LEU A 22 -5.48 -9.21 2.35
N PHE A 23 -4.99 -8.60 1.27
CA PHE A 23 -5.83 -7.80 0.36
C PHE A 23 -6.97 -8.63 -0.24
N PHE A 24 -6.62 -9.80 -0.82
CA PHE A 24 -7.58 -10.66 -1.50
C PHE A 24 -8.56 -11.35 -0.56
N ARG A 25 -8.26 -11.50 0.73
CA ARG A 25 -9.21 -11.99 1.74
C ARG A 25 -10.47 -11.13 1.82
N PHE A 26 -10.34 -9.83 1.55
CA PHE A 26 -11.46 -8.90 1.55
C PHE A 26 -12.03 -8.64 0.16
N TYR A 27 -11.42 -9.24 -0.88
CA TYR A 27 -11.99 -9.28 -2.21
C TYR A 27 -13.07 -10.37 -2.20
N PRO A 28 -14.36 -10.05 -2.46
CA PRO A 28 -15.41 -11.05 -2.49
C PRO A 28 -15.00 -12.15 -3.46
N GLU A 29 -15.40 -13.40 -3.15
CA GLU A 29 -15.12 -14.58 -3.98
C GLU A 29 -15.15 -14.18 -5.44
N ILE A 30 -13.98 -14.25 -6.05
CA ILE A 30 -13.77 -13.94 -7.45
C ILE A 30 -14.74 -14.84 -8.18
N GLY A 31 -15.93 -14.31 -8.52
CA GLY A 31 -16.95 -15.08 -9.22
C GLY A 31 -16.34 -15.63 -10.51
N GLU A 32 -16.90 -16.71 -11.06
CA GLU A 32 -16.32 -17.54 -12.13
C GLU A 32 -15.77 -16.78 -13.37
N ASN A 33 -16.06 -15.49 -13.53
CA ASN A 33 -15.59 -14.63 -14.64
C ASN A 33 -14.70 -13.44 -14.23
N ARG A 34 -14.31 -13.28 -12.96
CA ARG A 34 -13.46 -12.17 -12.52
C ARG A 34 -12.00 -12.65 -12.49
N SER A 35 -11.08 -11.86 -13.02
CA SER A 35 -9.65 -12.23 -13.07
C SER A 35 -8.88 -11.36 -12.09
N ILE A 36 -7.99 -11.97 -11.29
CA ILE A 36 -7.00 -11.21 -10.49
C ILE A 36 -6.10 -10.32 -11.37
N ALA A 37 -6.06 -10.60 -12.68
CA ALA A 37 -5.36 -9.81 -13.66
C ALA A 37 -6.22 -8.73 -14.35
N ALA A 38 -7.41 -8.43 -13.82
CA ALA A 38 -8.28 -7.34 -14.27
C ALA A 38 -8.98 -6.69 -13.06
N LEU A 39 -8.20 -6.01 -12.22
CA LEU A 39 -8.70 -5.35 -11.02
C LEU A 39 -9.50 -4.08 -11.36
N ASP A 40 -10.59 -3.86 -10.63
CA ASP A 40 -11.38 -2.64 -10.71
C ASP A 40 -10.80 -1.53 -9.80
N PRO A 41 -10.47 -0.34 -10.33
CA PRO A 41 -9.86 0.73 -9.54
C PRO A 41 -10.71 1.19 -8.36
N ALA A 42 -12.04 1.26 -8.52
CA ALA A 42 -12.94 1.71 -7.46
C ALA A 42 -13.01 0.68 -6.33
N GLU A 43 -13.06 -0.61 -6.66
CA GLU A 43 -12.98 -1.69 -5.69
C GLU A 43 -11.64 -1.71 -4.96
N VAL A 44 -10.51 -1.56 -5.67
CA VAL A 44 -9.17 -1.47 -5.06
C VAL A 44 -9.12 -0.32 -4.05
N ALA A 45 -9.57 0.88 -4.44
CA ALA A 45 -9.58 2.05 -3.57
C ALA A 45 -10.42 1.83 -2.31
N ALA A 46 -11.65 1.32 -2.46
CA ALA A 46 -12.56 1.08 -1.34
C ALA A 46 -12.00 0.04 -0.36
N ARG A 47 -11.36 -1.03 -0.87
CA ARG A 47 -10.80 -2.11 -0.03
C ARG A 47 -9.55 -1.66 0.71
N LEU A 48 -8.63 -0.97 0.04
CA LEU A 48 -7.44 -0.43 0.70
C LEU A 48 -7.82 0.62 1.73
N ALA A 49 -8.77 1.51 1.44
CA ALA A 49 -9.28 2.46 2.41
C ALA A 49 -9.85 1.75 3.64
N SER A 50 -10.69 0.71 3.45
CA SER A 50 -11.21 -0.09 4.55
C SER A 50 -10.09 -0.74 5.37
N LEU A 51 -9.12 -1.38 4.71
CA LEU A 51 -8.01 -2.05 5.39
C LEU A 51 -7.15 -1.05 6.19
N ILE A 52 -6.84 0.11 5.62
CA ILE A 52 -6.06 1.16 6.28
C ILE A 52 -6.81 1.72 7.50
N ILE A 53 -8.12 1.92 7.41
CA ILE A 53 -8.95 2.41 8.51
C ILE A 53 -8.90 1.45 9.71
N HIS A 54 -8.91 0.14 9.48
CA HIS A 54 -8.90 -0.86 10.55
C HIS A 54 -7.47 -1.17 11.04
N THR A 55 -6.52 -1.27 10.13
CA THR A 55 -5.13 -1.66 10.39
C THR A 55 -4.18 -0.95 9.42
N VAL A 56 -3.72 0.25 9.78
CA VAL A 56 -2.84 1.09 8.94
C VAL A 56 -1.63 0.32 8.40
N HIS A 57 -0.93 -0.42 9.27
CA HIS A 57 0.25 -1.20 8.87
C HIS A 57 -0.07 -2.23 7.78
N GLU A 58 -1.14 -3.00 7.98
CA GLU A 58 -1.60 -4.03 7.05
C GLU A 58 -2.08 -3.44 5.72
N GLY A 59 -2.80 -2.31 5.77
CA GLY A 59 -3.26 -1.60 4.58
C GLY A 59 -2.11 -1.06 3.73
N VAL A 60 -1.09 -0.51 4.38
CA VAL A 60 0.13 -0.04 3.73
C VAL A 60 0.89 -1.22 3.11
N MET A 61 1.10 -2.31 3.85
CA MET A 61 1.75 -3.53 3.33
C MET A 61 1.02 -4.09 2.11
N ALA A 62 -0.31 -4.23 2.19
CA ALA A 62 -1.14 -4.67 1.08
C ALA A 62 -1.01 -3.77 -0.16
N THR A 63 -0.93 -2.45 0.03
CA THR A 63 -0.77 -1.48 -1.06
C THR A 63 0.54 -1.69 -1.82
N TYR A 64 1.65 -1.87 -1.10
CA TYR A 64 2.95 -2.13 -1.71
C TYR A 64 3.01 -3.51 -2.39
N SER A 65 2.49 -4.55 -1.76
CA SER A 65 2.42 -5.89 -2.37
C SER A 65 1.58 -5.87 -3.65
N LEU A 66 0.47 -5.13 -3.66
CA LEU A 66 -0.38 -4.99 -4.84
C LEU A 66 0.31 -4.22 -5.97
N MET A 67 1.10 -3.19 -5.65
CA MET A 67 1.91 -2.47 -6.64
C MET A 67 2.92 -3.41 -7.32
N GLN A 68 3.57 -4.30 -6.56
CA GLN A 68 4.50 -5.27 -7.14
C GLN A 68 3.78 -6.30 -8.02
N PHE A 69 2.63 -6.79 -7.57
CA PHE A 69 1.82 -7.72 -8.34
C PHE A 69 1.33 -7.10 -9.66
N MET A 70 0.89 -5.85 -9.64
CA MET A 70 0.49 -5.12 -10.85
C MET A 70 1.63 -5.01 -11.86
N ARG A 71 2.84 -4.65 -11.40
CA ARG A 71 4.04 -4.61 -12.27
C ARG A 71 4.37 -5.99 -12.84
N PHE A 72 4.32 -7.04 -12.02
CA PHE A 72 4.52 -8.41 -12.47
C PHE A 72 3.53 -8.80 -13.58
N LEU A 73 2.26 -8.44 -13.45
CA LEU A 73 1.24 -8.70 -14.45
C LEU A 73 1.49 -7.93 -15.76
N GLU A 74 1.92 -6.67 -15.67
CA GLU A 74 2.28 -5.86 -16.84
C GLU A 74 3.52 -6.43 -17.55
N ASP A 75 4.61 -6.65 -16.80
CA ASP A 75 5.89 -7.13 -17.33
C ASP A 75 5.78 -8.53 -17.95
N SER A 76 4.92 -9.38 -17.39
CA SER A 76 4.68 -10.73 -17.89
C SER A 76 3.63 -10.80 -19.00
N GLY A 77 2.99 -9.67 -19.36
CA GLY A 77 1.89 -9.64 -20.33
C GLY A 77 0.63 -10.40 -19.86
N LEU A 78 0.51 -10.62 -18.55
CA LEU A 78 -0.60 -11.37 -17.93
C LEU A 78 -1.77 -10.47 -17.53
N TRP A 79 -1.60 -9.14 -17.56
CA TRP A 79 -2.71 -8.20 -17.34
C TRP A 79 -3.80 -8.40 -18.40
N SER A 80 -4.98 -8.84 -17.96
CA SER A 80 -6.16 -9.08 -18.80
C SER A 80 -7.15 -7.91 -18.81
N GLY A 81 -6.90 -6.87 -18.01
CA GLY A 81 -7.67 -5.62 -18.04
C GLY A 81 -7.28 -4.74 -19.22
N ASN A 82 -7.97 -3.61 -19.38
CA ASN A 82 -7.57 -2.61 -20.38
C ASN A 82 -6.43 -1.72 -19.85
N PRO A 83 -5.70 -0.99 -20.72
CA PRO A 83 -4.60 -0.12 -20.29
C PRO A 83 -5.04 1.03 -19.39
N GLU A 84 -6.29 1.51 -19.52
CA GLU A 84 -6.82 2.59 -18.68
C GLU A 84 -7.05 2.10 -17.25
N SER A 85 -7.59 0.90 -17.07
CA SER A 85 -7.80 0.30 -15.75
C SER A 85 -6.48 -0.01 -15.07
N TYR A 86 -5.45 -0.44 -15.81
CA TYR A 86 -4.10 -0.59 -15.27
C TYR A 86 -3.56 0.73 -14.69
N ARG A 87 -3.65 1.81 -15.48
CA ARG A 87 -3.20 3.15 -15.05
C ARG A 87 -4.01 3.65 -13.85
N ALA A 88 -5.32 3.44 -13.86
CA ALA A 88 -6.20 3.88 -12.78
C ALA A 88 -5.89 3.15 -11.47
N VAL A 89 -5.71 1.82 -11.49
CA VAL A 89 -5.29 1.05 -10.29
C VAL A 89 -3.91 1.54 -9.81
N THR A 90 -2.95 1.69 -10.72
CA THR A 90 -1.60 2.16 -10.38
C THR A 90 -1.62 3.57 -9.77
N GLY A 91 -2.50 4.45 -10.26
CA GLY A 91 -2.75 5.78 -9.71
C GLY A 91 -3.23 5.73 -8.26
N VAL A 92 -4.27 4.93 -7.97
CA VAL A 92 -4.79 4.72 -6.60
C VAL A 92 -3.68 4.26 -5.65
N LEU A 93 -2.87 3.28 -6.06
CA LEU A 93 -1.78 2.77 -5.23
C LEU A 93 -0.71 3.84 -4.98
N THR A 94 -0.36 4.61 -6.01
CA THR A 94 0.64 5.67 -5.92
C THR A 94 0.19 6.80 -4.99
N ASP A 95 -1.09 7.18 -5.04
CA ASP A 95 -1.65 8.21 -4.16
C ASP A 95 -1.60 7.79 -2.69
N ILE A 96 -1.96 6.54 -2.38
CA ILE A 96 -1.88 6.00 -1.02
C ILE A 96 -0.43 5.98 -0.51
N ILE A 97 0.51 5.54 -1.34
CA ILE A 97 1.95 5.53 -1.03
C ILE A 97 2.45 6.95 -0.75
N CYS A 98 2.09 7.92 -1.58
CA CYS A 98 2.47 9.32 -1.39
C CYS A 98 1.89 9.91 -0.10
N LEU A 99 0.64 9.58 0.24
CA LEU A 99 0.00 10.03 1.48
C LEU A 99 0.69 9.45 2.73
N ASP A 100 1.01 8.15 2.71
CA ASP A 100 1.79 7.50 3.78
C ASP A 100 3.16 8.17 3.97
N MET A 101 3.88 8.44 2.88
CA MET A 101 5.16 9.17 2.94
C MET A 101 5.00 10.58 3.53
N ARG A 102 3.95 11.32 3.14
CA ARG A 102 3.70 12.69 3.63
C ARG A 102 3.36 12.70 5.13
N ALA A 103 2.51 11.79 5.60
CA ALA A 103 2.15 11.68 7.02
C ALA A 103 3.40 11.47 7.91
N ARG A 104 4.40 10.75 7.40
CA ARG A 104 5.66 10.47 8.10
C ARG A 104 6.61 11.68 8.16
N VAL A 105 6.61 12.54 7.14
CA VAL A 105 7.40 13.79 7.14
C VAL A 105 6.83 14.78 8.15
N SER A 106 5.50 14.92 8.23
CA SER A 106 4.86 15.87 9.15
C SER A 106 4.96 15.44 10.62
N GLY A 107 4.88 14.14 10.93
CA GLY A 107 4.95 13.63 12.31
C GLY A 107 6.35 13.61 12.94
N GLY A 108 7.42 13.90 12.17
CA GLY A 108 8.81 13.88 12.65
C GLY A 108 9.30 15.18 13.28
N THR A 109 8.52 16.26 13.24
CA THR A 109 8.99 17.63 13.54
C THR A 109 8.47 18.22 14.86
N GLU A 110 7.53 17.58 15.56
CA GLU A 110 6.88 18.19 16.73
C GLU A 110 7.53 17.89 18.10
N THR A 111 8.55 17.01 18.18
CA THR A 111 9.19 16.67 19.47
C THR A 111 10.55 17.32 19.71
N ALA A 112 11.09 18.09 18.76
CA ALA A 112 12.41 18.73 18.92
C ALA A 112 12.36 20.15 19.53
N ALA A 113 11.18 20.76 19.71
CA ALA A 113 11.07 22.17 20.06
C ALA A 113 10.75 22.47 21.55
N MET A 114 10.73 21.47 22.44
CA MET A 114 10.35 21.70 23.85
C MET A 114 11.30 21.05 24.85
N VAL A 115 12.62 21.28 24.71
CA VAL A 115 13.57 21.10 25.83
C VAL A 115 14.64 22.20 25.76
N THR A 116 14.26 23.45 26.03
CA THR A 116 15.19 24.47 26.55
C THR A 116 14.40 25.49 27.37
N ALA A 117 14.11 25.13 28.62
CA ALA A 117 13.87 26.11 29.68
C ALA A 117 14.65 25.63 30.91
N ALA A 118 15.89 26.12 31.03
CA ALA A 118 16.69 25.96 32.24
C ALA A 118 16.10 26.84 33.37
N PRO A 119 16.16 26.42 34.64
CA PRO A 119 15.73 27.26 35.75
C PRO A 119 16.82 28.30 36.04
N ALA A 120 16.43 29.57 36.09
CA ALA A 120 17.25 30.62 36.68
C ALA A 120 17.14 30.53 38.21
N ASN A 121 18.29 30.47 38.86
CA ASN A 121 18.46 30.55 40.31
C ASN A 121 18.51 32.00 40.76
#